data_AF-A0A0B9A248-F1
#
_entry.id   AF-A0A0B9A248-F1
#
_cell.length_a   1.000
_cell.length_b   1.000
_cell.length_c   1.000
_cell.angle_alpha   90.00
_cell.angle_beta   90.00
_cell.angle_gamma   90.00
#
_symmetry.space_group_name_H-M   'P 1'
#
loop_
_entity.id
_entity.type
_entity.pdbx_description
1 polymer ?
#
loop_
_entity_poly.entity_id
_entity_poly.type
_entity_poly.pdbx_seq_one_letter_code
_entity_poly.pdbx_strand_id
1 'polypeptide(L)'
;MPGKIDRDEARKMHSEGASDTDIARRFGVTQSGATRWRQKQGLQPNIIAPPSLTPEHHRKARKMFREGATVEQVARALGCSTVTANKLRKPLRGDPRLRGHGITLQAEQRMARRDALAIVNELKAATRRINDGSIRDDTIGEMFLALMEGRLQRDQIKNEARRYSGRQVGLWQSPWAPASIDEDLNAEGFTLADLIPCPTAAAWLESVGA
;
A
#
# COMPACT_ATOMS: atom_id res chain seq x y z
N MET A 1 -2.10 -25.31 41.39
CA MET A 1 -2.26 -24.46 42.60
C MET A 1 -1.25 -23.34 42.53
N PRO A 2 -1.58 -22.07 42.87
CA PRO A 2 -0.56 -21.03 42.94
C PRO A 2 0.48 -21.43 44.01
N GLY A 3 1.76 -21.41 43.62
CA GLY A 3 2.86 -21.72 44.53
C GLY A 3 2.90 -20.77 45.72
N LYS A 4 3.40 -21.22 46.86
CA LYS A 4 3.64 -20.33 48.01
C LYS A 4 4.97 -19.62 47.79
N ILE A 5 4.99 -18.30 47.85
CA ILE A 5 6.24 -17.52 47.79
C ILE A 5 7.04 -17.79 49.06
N ASP A 6 8.25 -18.32 48.90
CA ASP A 6 9.23 -18.35 49.98
C ASP A 6 9.71 -16.91 50.23
N ARG A 7 9.54 -16.43 51.45
CA ARG A 7 9.76 -15.02 51.79
C ARG A 7 11.24 -14.66 51.78
N ASP A 8 12.11 -15.59 52.18
CA ASP A 8 13.53 -15.33 52.36
C ASP A 8 14.23 -15.37 51.00
N GLU A 9 13.91 -16.37 50.17
CA GLU A 9 14.41 -16.46 48.79
C GLU A 9 13.87 -15.31 47.93
N ALA A 10 12.60 -14.94 48.05
CA ALA A 10 12.04 -13.80 47.32
C ALA A 10 12.66 -12.46 47.75
N ARG A 11 12.97 -12.28 49.04
CA ARG A 11 13.66 -11.09 49.54
C ARG A 11 15.08 -11.01 49.02
N LYS A 12 15.80 -12.14 48.97
CA LYS A 12 17.13 -12.24 48.38
C LYS A 12 17.11 -11.86 46.89
N MET A 13 16.22 -12.48 46.10
CA MET A 13 16.05 -12.14 44.69
C MET A 13 15.72 -10.66 44.48
N HIS A 14 14.85 -10.09 45.33
CA HIS A 14 14.53 -8.66 45.27
C HIS A 14 15.75 -7.79 45.60
N SER A 15 16.55 -8.15 46.59
CA SER A 15 17.80 -7.42 46.89
C SER A 15 18.85 -7.52 45.76
N GLU A 16 18.81 -8.59 44.98
CA GLU A 16 19.65 -8.80 43.79
C GLU A 16 19.11 -8.08 42.54
N GLY A 17 18.01 -7.33 42.66
CA GLY A 17 17.45 -6.51 41.58
C GLY A 17 16.37 -7.22 40.73
N ALA A 18 15.92 -8.42 41.11
CA ALA A 18 14.87 -9.13 40.39
C ALA A 18 13.53 -8.36 40.44
N SER A 19 12.80 -8.36 39.32
CA SER A 19 11.48 -7.72 39.23
C SER A 19 10.37 -8.61 39.79
N ASP A 20 9.19 -8.02 40.05
CA ASP A 20 7.99 -8.76 40.45
C ASP A 20 7.64 -9.89 39.44
N THR A 21 8.00 -9.72 38.17
CA THR A 21 7.80 -10.72 37.10
C THR A 21 8.76 -11.91 37.24
N ASP A 22 10.01 -11.65 37.61
CA ASP A 22 11.02 -12.70 37.78
C ASP A 22 10.74 -13.52 39.05
N ILE A 23 10.35 -12.84 40.12
CA ILE A 23 9.88 -13.47 41.36
C ILE A 23 8.63 -14.30 41.07
N ALA A 24 7.66 -13.77 40.32
CA ALA A 24 6.45 -14.50 39.96
C ALA A 24 6.75 -15.78 39.17
N ARG A 25 7.66 -15.69 38.18
CA ARG A 25 8.09 -16.82 37.36
C ARG A 25 8.81 -17.88 38.21
N ARG A 26 9.68 -17.47 39.13
CA ARG A 26 10.44 -18.37 40.01
C ARG A 26 9.53 -19.22 40.89
N PHE A 27 8.51 -18.61 41.49
CA PHE A 27 7.63 -19.29 42.45
C PHE A 27 6.34 -19.85 41.83
N GLY A 28 6.16 -19.73 40.51
CA GLY A 28 4.95 -20.20 39.83
C GLY A 28 3.68 -19.48 40.30
N VAL A 29 3.80 -18.19 40.61
CA VAL A 29 2.68 -17.32 41.04
C VAL A 29 2.34 -16.29 39.98
N THR A 30 1.19 -15.67 40.11
CA THR A 30 0.83 -14.54 39.25
C THR A 30 1.67 -13.31 39.62
N GLN A 31 1.92 -12.44 38.63
CA GLN A 31 2.61 -11.15 38.85
C GLN A 31 1.94 -10.34 39.96
N SER A 32 0.61 -10.29 39.98
CA SER A 32 -0.16 -9.63 41.04
C SER A 32 0.07 -10.23 42.43
N GLY A 33 0.33 -11.54 42.51
CA GLY A 33 0.71 -12.22 43.74
C GLY A 33 2.08 -11.77 44.27
N ALA A 34 3.08 -11.69 43.38
CA ALA A 34 4.41 -11.16 43.72
C ALA A 34 4.35 -9.67 44.13
N THR A 35 3.57 -8.85 43.42
CA THR A 35 3.37 -7.43 43.77
C THR A 35 2.74 -7.25 45.14
N ARG A 36 1.71 -8.06 45.49
CA ARG A 36 1.09 -8.02 46.83
C ARG A 36 2.07 -8.43 47.93
N TRP A 37 2.88 -9.46 47.69
CA TRP A 37 3.93 -9.85 48.63
C TRP A 37 4.93 -8.71 48.85
N ARG A 38 5.45 -8.11 47.79
CA ARG A 38 6.38 -6.96 47.86
C ARG A 38 5.80 -5.80 48.66
N GLN A 39 4.55 -5.41 48.36
CA GLN A 39 3.84 -4.35 49.08
C GLN A 39 3.68 -4.67 50.57
N LYS A 40 3.34 -5.91 50.92
CA LYS A 40 3.24 -6.36 52.33
C LYS A 40 4.57 -6.33 53.07
N GLN A 41 5.69 -6.42 52.35
CA GLN A 41 7.03 -6.28 52.90
C GLN A 41 7.54 -4.82 52.93
N GLY A 42 6.76 -3.86 52.40
CA GLY A 42 7.16 -2.45 52.33
C GLY A 42 8.29 -2.17 51.33
N LEU A 43 8.58 -3.09 50.41
CA LEU A 43 9.69 -2.99 49.47
C LEU A 43 9.30 -2.15 48.25
N GLN A 44 10.21 -1.29 47.80
CA GLN A 44 10.02 -0.55 46.54
C GLN A 44 10.08 -1.49 45.33
N PRO A 45 9.34 -1.20 44.24
CA PRO A 45 9.41 -2.02 43.04
C PRO A 45 10.79 -1.90 42.40
N ASN A 46 11.40 -3.04 42.07
CA ASN A 46 12.54 -3.09 41.17
C ASN A 46 12.01 -2.91 39.75
N ILE A 47 11.85 -1.64 39.37
CA ILE A 47 11.38 -1.29 38.04
C ILE A 47 12.54 -1.56 37.09
N ILE A 48 12.56 -2.75 36.49
CA ILE A 48 13.23 -2.96 35.20
C ILE A 48 12.38 -2.18 34.20
N ALA A 49 12.54 -0.85 34.20
CA ALA A 49 11.87 -0.04 33.21
C ALA A 49 12.36 -0.57 31.86
N PRO A 50 11.48 -0.84 30.87
CA PRO A 50 11.95 -0.96 29.49
C PRO A 50 12.82 0.28 29.23
N PRO A 51 13.99 0.13 28.58
CA PRO A 51 15.01 1.17 28.54
C PRO A 51 14.32 2.50 28.30
N SER A 52 14.33 3.36 29.34
CA SER A 52 13.54 4.59 29.30
C SER A 52 13.92 5.26 28.00
N LEU A 53 12.92 5.68 27.25
CA LEU A 53 13.16 6.13 25.90
C LEU A 53 14.09 7.35 25.98
N THR A 54 15.37 7.13 25.72
CA THR A 54 16.40 8.14 25.98
C THR A 54 16.09 9.42 25.21
N PRO A 55 16.57 10.59 25.68
CA PRO A 55 16.48 11.83 24.92
C PRO A 55 17.00 11.69 23.48
N GLU A 56 18.00 10.81 23.29
CA GLU A 56 18.52 10.45 21.98
C GLU A 56 17.51 9.71 21.11
N HIS A 57 16.78 8.72 21.65
CA HIS A 57 15.69 8.05 20.94
C HIS A 57 14.60 9.05 20.54
N HIS A 58 14.26 10.01 21.39
CA HIS A 58 13.32 11.07 21.05
C HIS A 58 13.83 11.98 19.93
N ARG A 59 15.13 12.30 19.92
CA ARG A 59 15.76 13.10 18.85
C ARG A 59 15.79 12.33 17.52
N LYS A 60 16.19 11.06 17.56
CA LYS A 60 16.22 10.17 16.39
C LYS A 60 14.83 9.92 15.81
N ALA A 61 13.84 9.61 16.66
CA ALA A 61 12.44 9.46 16.26
C ALA A 61 11.90 10.73 15.60
N ARG A 62 12.16 11.90 16.19
CA ARG A 62 11.77 13.19 15.62
C ARG A 62 12.37 13.44 14.25
N LYS A 63 13.66 13.16 14.08
CA LYS A 63 14.35 13.27 12.78
C LYS A 63 13.69 12.36 11.74
N MET A 64 13.52 11.07 12.07
CA MET A 64 12.91 10.10 11.17
C MET A 64 11.46 10.45 10.80
N PHE A 65 10.65 10.93 11.74
CA PHE A 65 9.28 11.37 11.44
C PHE A 65 9.26 12.63 10.54
N ARG A 66 10.24 13.54 10.68
CA ARG A 66 10.40 14.69 9.76
C ARG A 66 10.78 14.24 8.35
N GLU A 67 11.57 13.18 8.25
CA GLU A 67 11.97 12.55 6.99
C GLU A 67 10.87 11.64 6.39
N GLY A 68 9.69 11.58 7.00
CA GLY A 68 8.54 10.81 6.48
C GLY A 68 8.53 9.33 6.86
N ALA A 69 9.39 8.89 7.79
CA ALA A 69 9.41 7.50 8.22
C ALA A 69 8.09 7.07 8.88
N THR A 70 7.66 5.85 8.58
CA THR A 70 6.49 5.19 9.18
C THR A 70 6.74 4.79 10.63
N VAL A 71 5.67 4.52 11.37
CA VAL A 71 5.77 4.07 12.78
C VAL A 71 6.54 2.77 12.89
N GLU A 72 6.38 1.88 11.91
CA GLU A 72 7.04 0.59 11.80
C GLU A 72 8.55 0.73 11.55
N GLN A 73 8.94 1.64 10.66
CA GLN A 73 10.34 1.94 10.40
C GLN A 73 11.03 2.57 11.62
N VAL A 74 10.35 3.49 12.32
CA VAL A 74 10.85 4.09 13.55
C VAL A 74 10.97 3.07 14.68
N ALA A 75 9.97 2.19 14.84
CA ALA A 75 10.00 1.09 15.81
C ALA A 75 11.21 0.17 15.58
N ARG A 76 11.43 -0.24 14.33
CA ARG A 76 12.57 -1.08 13.92
C ARG A 76 13.91 -0.38 14.17
N ALA A 77 14.04 0.89 13.80
CA ALA A 77 15.29 1.65 13.92
C ALA A 77 15.67 2.03 15.36
N LEU A 78 14.72 1.95 16.29
CA LEU A 78 14.91 2.20 17.72
C LEU A 78 14.88 0.92 18.56
N GLY A 79 14.68 -0.26 17.93
CA GLY A 79 14.55 -1.53 18.65
C GLY A 79 13.39 -1.55 19.65
N CYS A 80 12.30 -0.82 19.38
CA CYS A 80 11.15 -0.71 20.28
C CYS A 80 9.85 -1.18 19.62
N SER A 81 8.79 -1.35 20.42
CA SER A 81 7.48 -1.74 19.90
C SER A 81 6.83 -0.62 19.06
N THR A 82 5.95 -1.00 18.14
CA THR A 82 5.13 -0.04 17.36
C THR A 82 4.26 0.83 18.27
N VAL A 83 3.82 0.31 19.41
CA VAL A 83 3.08 1.08 20.44
C VAL A 83 3.95 2.19 21.01
N THR A 84 5.22 1.90 21.32
CA THR A 84 6.20 2.87 21.80
C THR A 84 6.49 3.94 20.75
N ALA A 85 6.70 3.54 19.49
CA ALA A 85 6.90 4.48 18.39
C ALA A 85 5.65 5.36 18.14
N ASN A 86 4.44 4.83 18.30
CA ASN A 86 3.22 5.63 18.18
C ASN A 86 3.05 6.64 19.33
N LYS A 87 3.50 6.32 20.55
CA LYS A 87 3.57 7.29 21.67
C LYS A 87 4.51 8.46 21.34
N LEU A 88 5.63 8.20 20.67
CA LEU A 88 6.56 9.25 20.21
C LEU A 88 5.96 10.16 19.14
N ARG A 89 5.10 9.59 18.29
CA ARG A 89 4.42 10.34 17.23
C ARG A 89 3.34 11.27 17.78
N LYS A 90 2.63 10.89 18.85
CA LYS A 90 1.50 11.66 19.42
C LYS A 90 1.79 13.17 19.62
N PRO A 91 2.84 13.59 20.34
CA PRO A 91 3.12 15.02 20.55
C PRO A 91 3.51 15.75 19.25
N LEU A 92 3.90 15.00 18.21
CA LEU A 92 4.33 15.54 16.92
C LEU A 92 3.17 15.74 15.93
N ARG A 93 1.98 15.20 16.22
CA ARG A 93 0.80 15.31 15.33
C ARG A 93 0.27 16.73 15.15
N GLY A 94 0.55 17.62 16.11
CA GLY A 94 0.17 19.03 16.03
C GLY A 94 1.06 19.86 15.10
N ASP A 95 2.30 19.41 14.85
CA ASP A 95 3.32 20.15 14.11
C ASP A 95 2.98 20.20 12.60
N PRO A 96 2.70 21.39 12.02
CA PRO A 96 2.40 21.54 10.60
C PRO A 96 3.46 20.95 9.68
N ARG A 97 4.74 20.97 10.10
CA ARG A 97 5.87 20.43 9.33
C ARG A 97 5.85 18.90 9.22
N LEU A 98 5.10 18.25 10.09
CA LEU A 98 4.93 16.79 10.16
C LEU A 98 3.56 16.33 9.63
N ARG A 99 2.69 17.28 9.24
CA ARG A 99 1.40 16.98 8.58
C ARG A 99 1.57 16.49 7.14
N GLY A 100 2.77 16.63 6.56
CA GLY A 100 2.97 16.51 5.11
C GLY A 100 3.46 15.17 4.57
N HIS A 101 3.98 14.23 5.36
CA HIS A 101 4.74 13.10 4.79
C HIS A 101 4.30 11.70 5.27
N GLY A 102 3.21 11.61 6.05
CA GLY A 102 2.63 10.33 6.49
C GLY A 102 1.25 10.01 5.90
N ILE A 103 0.77 10.85 4.98
CA ILE A 103 -0.53 10.71 4.30
C ILE A 103 -0.35 10.23 2.83
N THR A 104 0.90 10.13 2.37
CA THR A 104 1.29 10.28 0.96
C THR A 104 1.55 8.96 0.23
N LEU A 105 0.70 7.97 0.42
CA LEU A 105 0.66 6.86 -0.56
C LEU A 105 -0.79 6.42 -0.77
N GLN A 106 -1.53 6.20 0.30
CA GLN A 106 -2.97 5.93 0.18
C GLN A 106 -3.80 7.17 -0.18
N ALA A 107 -3.47 8.37 0.33
CA ALA A 107 -4.20 9.57 -0.07
C ALA A 107 -3.81 10.02 -1.49
N GLU A 108 -2.54 9.88 -1.87
CA GLU A 108 -2.07 10.10 -3.24
C GLU A 108 -2.71 9.09 -4.20
N GLN A 109 -2.72 7.80 -3.86
CA GLN A 109 -3.45 6.80 -4.63
C GLN A 109 -4.96 7.07 -4.67
N ARG A 110 -5.58 7.57 -3.59
CA ARG A 110 -7.01 7.96 -3.59
C ARG A 110 -7.27 9.19 -4.45
N MET A 111 -6.37 10.17 -4.46
CA MET A 111 -6.45 11.37 -5.30
C MET A 111 -6.21 10.99 -6.77
N ALA A 112 -5.15 10.26 -7.07
CA ALA A 112 -4.87 9.71 -8.40
C ALA A 112 -6.02 8.81 -8.89
N ARG A 113 -6.63 8.00 -8.02
CA ARG A 113 -7.81 7.19 -8.35
C ARG A 113 -9.04 8.06 -8.56
N ARG A 114 -9.22 9.14 -7.79
CA ARG A 114 -10.32 10.11 -7.98
C ARG A 114 -10.16 10.84 -9.32
N ASP A 115 -8.94 11.22 -9.67
CA ASP A 115 -8.63 11.88 -10.93
C ASP A 115 -8.78 10.92 -12.12
N ALA A 116 -8.30 9.68 -11.99
CA ALA A 116 -8.53 8.63 -12.99
C ALA A 116 -10.02 8.33 -13.18
N LEU A 117 -10.80 8.24 -12.09
CA LEU A 117 -12.25 8.07 -12.15
C LEU A 117 -12.94 9.28 -12.81
N ALA A 118 -12.47 10.51 -12.53
CA ALA A 118 -13.00 11.70 -13.17
C ALA A 118 -12.74 11.68 -14.68
N ILE A 119 -11.53 11.29 -15.11
CA ILE A 119 -11.18 11.11 -16.52
C ILE A 119 -12.05 10.04 -17.18
N VAL A 120 -12.19 8.86 -16.56
CA VAL A 120 -13.05 7.78 -17.09
C VAL A 120 -14.50 8.22 -17.20
N ASN A 121 -15.03 8.99 -16.23
CA ASN A 121 -16.39 9.52 -16.29
C ASN A 121 -16.54 10.58 -17.40
N GLU A 122 -15.53 11.43 -17.62
CA GLU A 122 -15.50 12.38 -18.73
C GLU A 122 -15.48 11.67 -20.09
N LEU A 123 -14.70 10.59 -20.22
CA LEU A 123 -14.65 9.75 -21.41
C LEU A 123 -15.99 9.05 -21.67
N LYS A 124 -16.62 8.49 -20.64
CA LYS A 124 -17.98 7.91 -20.73
C LYS A 124 -19.02 8.93 -21.15
N ALA A 125 -18.93 10.16 -20.65
CA ALA A 125 -19.83 11.24 -21.05
C ALA A 125 -19.61 11.67 -22.51
N ALA A 126 -18.36 11.71 -22.96
CA ALA A 126 -18.00 12.08 -24.33
C ALA A 126 -18.40 11.01 -25.37
N THR A 127 -18.33 9.74 -24.99
CA THR A 127 -18.66 8.58 -25.85
C THR A 127 -20.10 8.09 -25.70
N ARG A 128 -20.94 8.78 -24.92
CA ARG A 128 -22.36 8.40 -24.67
C ARG A 128 -23.19 8.19 -25.95
N ARG A 129 -22.80 8.80 -27.07
CA ARG A 129 -23.50 8.69 -28.36
C ARG A 129 -23.22 7.36 -29.08
N ILE A 130 -22.20 6.62 -28.66
CA ILE A 130 -21.94 5.26 -29.16
C ILE A 130 -22.96 4.34 -28.46
N ASN A 131 -23.89 3.78 -29.26
CA ASN A 131 -24.97 2.93 -28.76
C ASN A 131 -24.49 1.52 -28.41
N ASP A 132 -23.47 1.03 -29.11
CA ASP A 132 -22.82 -0.25 -28.82
C ASP A 132 -21.93 -0.14 -27.58
N GLY A 133 -22.16 -1.00 -26.59
CA GLY A 133 -21.39 -1.03 -25.35
C GLY A 133 -19.94 -1.46 -25.53
N SER A 134 -19.67 -2.42 -26.43
CA SER A 134 -18.33 -2.95 -26.70
C SER A 134 -17.44 -1.88 -27.31
N ILE A 135 -17.90 -1.29 -28.42
CA ILE A 135 -17.18 -0.24 -29.16
C ILE A 135 -16.94 0.97 -28.25
N ARG A 136 -17.90 1.29 -27.38
CA ARG A 136 -17.76 2.38 -26.42
C ARG A 136 -16.69 2.10 -25.39
N ASP A 137 -16.65 0.89 -24.82
CA ASP A 137 -15.68 0.53 -23.79
C ASP A 137 -14.26 0.44 -24.38
N ASP A 138 -14.11 -0.10 -25.60
CA ASP A 138 -12.84 -0.12 -26.35
C ASP A 138 -12.35 1.30 -26.64
N THR A 139 -13.24 2.17 -27.13
CA THR A 139 -12.92 3.59 -27.38
C THR A 139 -12.49 4.31 -26.10
N ILE A 140 -13.15 4.05 -24.96
CA ILE A 140 -12.76 4.62 -23.67
C ILE A 140 -11.35 4.13 -23.27
N GLY A 141 -11.05 2.85 -23.48
CA GLY A 141 -9.75 2.26 -23.18
C GLY A 141 -8.62 2.90 -23.98
N GLU A 142 -8.77 2.99 -25.31
CA GLU A 142 -7.76 3.58 -26.19
C GLU A 142 -7.53 5.07 -25.89
N MET A 143 -8.60 5.82 -25.66
CA MET A 143 -8.50 7.25 -25.30
C MET A 143 -7.87 7.46 -23.92
N PHE A 144 -8.14 6.58 -22.96
CA PHE A 144 -7.52 6.62 -21.64
C PHE A 144 -6.02 6.34 -21.71
N LEU A 145 -5.61 5.36 -22.50
CA LEU A 145 -4.20 5.07 -22.76
C LEU A 145 -3.50 6.26 -23.43
N ALA A 146 -4.11 6.86 -24.45
CA ALA A 146 -3.55 8.04 -25.13
C ALA A 146 -3.38 9.26 -24.18
N LEU A 147 -4.28 9.44 -23.21
CA LEU A 147 -4.14 10.45 -22.15
C LEU A 147 -2.97 10.13 -21.21
N MET A 148 -2.82 8.88 -20.79
CA MET A 148 -1.74 8.44 -19.90
C MET A 148 -0.37 8.55 -20.57
N GLU A 149 -0.29 8.30 -21.86
CA GLU A 149 0.92 8.45 -22.68
C GLU A 149 1.21 9.90 -23.08
N GLY A 150 0.30 10.85 -22.77
CA GLY A 150 0.44 12.26 -23.11
C GLY A 150 0.22 12.60 -24.59
N ARG A 151 -0.27 11.65 -25.39
CA ARG A 151 -0.62 11.85 -26.81
C ARG A 151 -1.94 12.61 -26.97
N LEU A 152 -2.79 12.56 -25.96
CA LEU A 152 -4.06 13.26 -25.88
C LEU A 152 -4.08 14.16 -24.65
N GLN A 153 -4.54 15.39 -24.79
CA GLN A 153 -4.76 16.30 -23.66
C GLN A 153 -6.23 16.27 -23.20
N ARG A 154 -6.48 16.60 -21.92
CA ARG A 154 -7.81 16.48 -21.29
C ARG A 154 -8.88 17.37 -21.96
N ASP A 155 -8.49 18.53 -22.46
CA ASP A 155 -9.34 19.46 -23.22
C ASP A 155 -9.71 18.93 -24.60
N GLN A 156 -8.90 18.05 -25.18
CA GLN A 156 -9.11 17.45 -26.50
C GLN A 156 -10.04 16.24 -26.48
N ILE A 157 -10.32 15.67 -25.30
CA ILE A 157 -11.14 14.46 -25.12
C ILE A 157 -12.46 14.52 -25.90
N LYS A 158 -13.22 15.62 -25.78
CA LYS A 158 -14.55 15.72 -26.42
C LYS A 158 -14.47 15.70 -27.94
N ASN A 159 -13.44 16.33 -28.51
CA ASN A 159 -13.28 16.45 -29.96
C ASN A 159 -12.74 15.15 -30.55
N GLU A 160 -11.77 14.52 -29.88
CA GLU A 160 -11.24 13.24 -30.32
C GLU A 160 -12.24 12.09 -30.12
N ALA A 161 -13.01 12.07 -29.03
CA ALA A 161 -14.09 11.09 -28.86
C ALA A 161 -15.08 11.13 -30.03
N ARG A 162 -15.44 12.33 -30.50
CA ARG A 162 -16.34 12.50 -31.67
C ARG A 162 -15.69 12.02 -32.96
N ARG A 163 -14.43 12.35 -33.20
CA ARG A 163 -13.67 11.91 -34.40
C ARG A 163 -13.46 10.41 -34.42
N TYR A 164 -13.17 9.83 -33.25
CA TYR A 164 -12.93 8.40 -33.09
C TYR A 164 -14.22 7.61 -33.23
N SER A 165 -15.31 8.07 -32.59
CA SER A 165 -16.65 7.48 -32.78
C SER A 165 -17.06 7.49 -34.25
N GLY A 166 -16.83 8.60 -34.98
CA GLY A 166 -17.16 8.68 -36.41
C GLY A 166 -16.32 7.74 -37.28
N ARG A 167 -15.02 7.57 -36.96
CA ARG A 167 -14.12 6.66 -37.68
C ARG A 167 -14.40 5.19 -37.37
N GLN A 168 -14.59 4.84 -36.10
CA GLN A 168 -14.87 3.48 -35.67
C GLN A 168 -16.24 3.02 -36.16
N VAL A 169 -17.30 3.84 -36.02
CA VAL A 169 -18.60 3.51 -36.61
C VAL A 169 -18.49 3.31 -38.12
N GLY A 170 -17.65 4.10 -38.82
CA GLY A 170 -17.39 3.90 -40.25
C GLY A 170 -16.60 2.62 -40.58
N LEU A 171 -15.66 2.20 -39.74
CA LEU A 171 -14.92 0.95 -39.90
C LEU A 171 -15.81 -0.26 -39.57
N TRP A 172 -16.41 -0.31 -38.38
CA TRP A 172 -17.17 -1.47 -37.89
C TRP A 172 -18.58 -1.62 -38.49
N GLN A 173 -19.19 -0.55 -39.03
CA GLN A 173 -20.44 -0.65 -39.80
C GLN A 173 -20.22 -0.79 -41.31
N SER A 174 -18.96 -0.83 -41.77
CA SER A 174 -18.67 -1.16 -43.16
C SER A 174 -19.03 -2.63 -43.40
N PRO A 175 -19.83 -2.97 -44.42
CA PRO A 175 -20.07 -4.35 -44.83
C PRO A 175 -18.79 -5.10 -45.27
N TRP A 176 -17.67 -4.39 -45.34
CA TRP A 176 -16.40 -4.84 -45.91
C TRP A 176 -15.24 -4.81 -44.91
N ALA A 177 -15.51 -4.51 -43.63
CA ALA A 177 -14.50 -4.59 -42.59
C ALA A 177 -14.66 -5.90 -41.81
N PRO A 178 -13.55 -6.59 -41.48
CA PRO A 178 -13.60 -7.77 -40.62
C PRO A 178 -14.08 -7.37 -39.22
N ALA A 179 -15.08 -8.08 -38.72
CA ALA A 179 -15.72 -7.89 -37.43
C ALA A 179 -14.92 -8.55 -36.28
N SER A 180 -13.92 -9.37 -36.58
CA SER A 180 -13.02 -9.92 -35.57
C SER A 180 -11.59 -10.13 -36.06
N ILE A 181 -10.66 -10.24 -35.12
CA ILE A 181 -9.23 -10.48 -35.41
C ILE A 181 -8.99 -11.87 -36.02
N ASP A 182 -9.88 -12.82 -35.72
CA ASP A 182 -9.84 -14.21 -36.13
C ASP A 182 -10.72 -14.47 -37.38
N GLU A 183 -11.34 -13.43 -37.95
CA GLU A 183 -12.17 -13.58 -39.13
C GLU A 183 -11.32 -13.70 -40.39
N ASP A 184 -11.67 -14.66 -41.24
CA ASP A 184 -11.00 -14.92 -42.51
C ASP A 184 -11.13 -13.70 -43.45
N LEU A 185 -10.00 -13.08 -43.77
CA LEU A 185 -9.87 -11.96 -44.70
C LEU A 185 -9.98 -12.39 -46.16
N ASN A 186 -9.74 -13.67 -46.46
CA ASN A 186 -9.84 -14.21 -47.81
C ASN A 186 -10.18 -15.71 -47.81
N ALA A 187 -10.46 -16.26 -49.00
CA ALA A 187 -10.77 -17.67 -49.20
C ALA A 187 -9.59 -18.63 -48.90
N GLU A 188 -8.42 -18.08 -48.57
CA GLU A 188 -7.21 -18.81 -48.21
C GLU A 188 -7.05 -18.93 -46.68
N GLY A 189 -7.98 -18.36 -45.90
CA GLY A 189 -7.99 -18.45 -44.43
C GLY A 189 -7.01 -17.52 -43.73
N PHE A 190 -6.54 -16.46 -44.40
CA PHE A 190 -5.71 -15.45 -43.74
C PHE A 190 -6.57 -14.61 -42.79
N THR A 191 -6.12 -14.44 -41.56
CA THR A 191 -6.79 -13.61 -40.55
C THR A 191 -6.05 -12.31 -40.30
N LEU A 192 -6.70 -11.37 -39.59
CA LEU A 192 -6.05 -10.14 -39.14
C LEU A 192 -4.88 -10.41 -38.19
N ALA A 193 -4.95 -11.50 -37.42
CA ALA A 193 -3.87 -11.94 -36.54
C ALA A 193 -2.58 -12.27 -37.31
N ASP A 194 -2.69 -12.79 -38.53
CA ASP A 194 -1.54 -13.17 -39.37
C ASP A 194 -0.77 -11.95 -39.91
N LEU A 195 -1.40 -10.78 -39.91
CA LEU A 195 -0.79 -9.52 -40.36
C LEU A 195 -0.08 -8.76 -39.23
N ILE A 196 -0.18 -9.22 -37.98
CA ILE A 196 0.50 -8.60 -36.84
C ILE A 196 1.92 -9.16 -36.76
N PRO A 197 2.97 -8.38 -37.10
CA PRO A 197 4.33 -8.86 -36.99
C PRO A 197 4.64 -9.10 -35.51
N CYS A 198 4.84 -10.37 -35.14
CA CYS A 198 5.24 -10.76 -33.80
C CYS A 198 6.77 -10.83 -33.74
N PRO A 199 7.47 -9.81 -33.21
CA PRO A 199 8.93 -9.79 -33.20
C PRO A 199 9.53 -10.95 -32.38
N THR A 200 8.78 -11.47 -31.40
CA THR A 200 9.16 -12.66 -30.62
C THR A 200 9.04 -13.96 -31.39
N ALA A 201 8.08 -14.09 -32.32
CA ALA A 201 7.96 -15.29 -33.14
C ALA A 201 9.05 -15.37 -34.22
N ALA A 202 9.41 -14.24 -34.82
CA ALA A 202 10.52 -14.14 -35.77
C ALA A 202 11.87 -14.47 -35.10
N ALA A 203 12.12 -13.91 -33.90
CA ALA A 203 13.31 -14.23 -33.12
C ALA A 203 13.37 -15.70 -32.68
N TRP A 204 12.21 -16.33 -32.44
CA TRP A 204 12.14 -17.75 -32.13
C TRP A 204 12.44 -18.62 -33.36
N LEU A 205 11.88 -18.30 -34.54
CA LEU A 205 12.17 -19.00 -35.80
C LEU A 205 13.65 -18.93 -36.21
N GLU A 206 14.29 -17.77 -36.03
CA GLU A 206 15.74 -17.63 -36.21
C GLU A 206 16.53 -18.51 -35.22
N SER A 207 16.01 -18.71 -34.00
CA SER A 207 16.65 -19.56 -32.98
C SER A 207 16.48 -21.07 -33.21
N VAL A 208 15.41 -21.48 -33.91
CA VAL A 208 15.16 -22.90 -34.25
C VAL A 208 15.59 -23.28 -35.67
N GLY A 209 16.14 -22.34 -36.45
CA GLY A 209 16.86 -22.63 -37.69
C GLY A 209 15.97 -23.14 -38.84
N ALA A 210 14.86 -22.44 -39.09
CA ALA A 210 14.03 -22.63 -40.28
C ALA A 210 14.33 -21.58 -41.35
#